data_AF-A0A202DGZ0-F1
#
_entry.id   AF-A0A202DGZ0-F1
#
_cell.length_a   1.000
_cell.length_b   1.000
_cell.length_c   1.000
_cell.angle_alpha   90.00
_cell.angle_beta   90.00
_cell.angle_gamma   90.00
#
_symmetry.space_group_name_H-M   'P 1'
#
loop_
_entity.id
_entity.type
_entity.pdbx_description
1 polymer ?
#
loop_
_entity_poly.entity_id
_entity_poly.type
_entity_poly.pdbx_seq_one_letter_code
_entity_poly.pdbx_strand_id
1 'polypeptide(L)'
;MRRLILIFLMMISAYSATFGDNTGENTFIWNEANDIMFRARTPEEFTKAAEAYSKLLKRDIHNGHLLYNIGTALTLAGHYEMGADYLERAEMFMGTTWEIERNLSLAYALGDSSKVTALPWYRYPLFWHFNTPLNMRIAISVAAYLLFWLSLSLFAACPKSLSKGLLVISLVLLVLFGSSAATSIHQELSAPALKVSKLAPPFAEAQEGVMY
;
A
#
# COMPACT_ATOMS: atom_id res chain seq x y z
N MET A 1 -2.66 39.59 -9.83
CA MET A 1 -1.94 38.89 -8.74
C MET A 1 -2.79 38.63 -7.50
N ARG A 2 -3.38 39.65 -6.86
CA ARG A 2 -4.12 39.49 -5.58
C ARG A 2 -5.29 38.47 -5.60
N ARG A 3 -5.96 38.28 -6.76
CA ARG A 3 -7.06 37.32 -6.93
C ARG A 3 -6.62 35.85 -7.04
N LEU A 4 -5.40 35.57 -7.53
CA LEU A 4 -4.88 34.19 -7.65
C LEU A 4 -4.41 33.63 -6.30
N ILE A 5 -3.89 34.48 -5.41
CA ILE A 5 -3.45 34.11 -4.06
C ILE A 5 -4.64 33.67 -3.17
N LEU A 6 -5.80 34.32 -3.33
CA LEU A 6 -7.01 33.99 -2.56
C LEU A 6 -7.63 32.64 -2.95
N ILE A 7 -7.60 32.28 -4.23
CA ILE A 7 -8.10 30.98 -4.72
C ILE A 7 -7.19 29.85 -4.20
N PHE A 8 -5.87 30.08 -4.18
CA PHE A 8 -4.91 29.14 -3.64
C PHE A 8 -5.10 28.88 -2.13
N LEU A 9 -5.37 29.92 -1.35
CA LEU A 9 -5.63 29.83 0.10
C LEU A 9 -6.96 29.14 0.43
N MET A 10 -8.01 29.31 -0.38
CA MET A 10 -9.31 28.65 -0.16
C MET A 10 -9.29 27.14 -0.41
N MET A 11 -8.40 26.65 -1.29
CA MET A 11 -8.28 25.22 -1.57
C MET A 11 -7.62 24.43 -0.42
N ILE A 12 -6.82 25.09 0.42
CA ILE A 12 -6.12 24.46 1.56
C ILE A 12 -7.06 24.26 2.76
N SER A 13 -8.05 25.13 2.96
CA SER A 13 -8.92 25.13 4.15
C SER A 13 -10.04 24.08 4.14
N ALA A 14 -10.32 23.44 3.00
CA ALA A 14 -11.43 22.50 2.86
C ALA A 14 -11.09 21.05 3.28
N TYR A 15 -9.82 20.74 3.60
CA TYR A 15 -9.37 19.36 3.78
C TYR A 15 -9.55 18.79 5.21
N SER A 16 -9.91 19.62 6.19
CA SER A 16 -9.86 19.23 7.62
C SER A 16 -11.18 18.71 8.22
N ALA A 17 -12.27 18.61 7.45
CA ALA A 17 -13.61 18.47 8.02
C ALA A 17 -14.22 17.05 7.99
N THR A 18 -13.50 16.00 7.59
CA THR A 18 -14.11 14.67 7.41
C THR A 18 -13.25 13.53 7.94
N PHE A 19 -13.08 13.43 9.25
CA PHE A 19 -12.71 12.17 9.89
C PHE A 19 -13.55 11.99 11.16
N GLY A 20 -14.68 11.28 11.00
CA GLY A 20 -15.50 10.83 12.11
C GLY A 20 -14.76 9.77 12.92
N ASP A 21 -14.65 10.00 14.22
CA ASP A 21 -13.73 9.31 15.11
C ASP A 21 -14.30 7.96 15.62
N ASN A 22 -14.16 6.91 14.79
CA ASN A 22 -14.39 5.51 15.21
C ASN A 22 -13.08 4.83 15.68
N THR A 23 -12.09 5.61 16.13
CA THR A 23 -10.75 5.08 16.48
C THR A 23 -10.80 4.03 17.56
N GLY A 24 -11.59 4.21 18.62
CA GLY A 24 -11.66 3.28 19.75
C GLY A 24 -12.10 1.86 19.37
N GLU A 25 -13.17 1.72 18.59
CA GLU A 25 -13.64 0.42 18.12
C GLU A 25 -12.64 -0.23 17.15
N ASN A 26 -12.06 0.56 16.25
CA ASN A 26 -11.04 0.05 15.33
C ASN A 26 -9.79 -0.44 16.07
N THR A 27 -9.37 0.27 17.13
CA THR A 27 -8.27 -0.14 18.01
C THR A 27 -8.61 -1.43 18.76
N PHE A 28 -9.86 -1.60 19.22
CA PHE A 28 -10.29 -2.84 19.86
C PHE A 28 -10.20 -4.03 18.89
N ILE A 29 -10.74 -3.90 17.67
CA ILE A 29 -10.67 -4.96 16.64
C ILE A 29 -9.21 -5.27 16.27
N TRP A 30 -8.37 -4.23 16.15
CA TRP A 30 -6.93 -4.39 15.90
C TRP A 30 -6.26 -5.22 16.99
N ASN A 31 -6.52 -4.91 18.26
CA ASN A 31 -5.94 -5.64 19.38
C ASN A 31 -6.44 -7.08 19.45
N GLU A 32 -7.75 -7.30 19.24
CA GLU A 32 -8.33 -8.65 19.14
C GLU A 32 -7.62 -9.48 18.06
N ALA A 33 -7.43 -8.91 16.87
CA ALA A 33 -6.77 -9.60 15.76
C ALA A 33 -5.28 -9.90 16.05
N ASN A 34 -4.57 -8.98 16.71
CA ASN A 34 -3.19 -9.24 17.17
C ASN A 34 -3.14 -10.38 18.20
N ASP A 35 -4.07 -10.44 19.15
CA ASP A 35 -4.12 -11.51 20.15
C ASP A 35 -4.41 -12.88 19.52
N ILE A 36 -5.24 -12.92 18.47
CA ILE A 36 -5.49 -14.14 17.70
C ILE A 36 -4.21 -14.55 16.95
N MET A 37 -3.60 -13.61 16.21
CA MET A 37 -2.34 -13.84 15.48
C MET A 37 -1.21 -14.33 16.39
N PHE A 38 -1.06 -13.73 17.57
CA PHE A 38 -0.02 -14.08 18.54
C PHE A 38 -0.18 -15.51 19.09
N ARG A 39 -1.43 -15.98 19.23
CA ARG A 39 -1.74 -17.33 19.73
C ARG A 39 -1.76 -18.40 18.64
N ALA A 40 -1.89 -18.02 17.37
CA ALA A 40 -1.97 -18.96 16.26
C ALA A 40 -0.70 -19.81 16.11
N ARG A 41 -0.88 -21.11 15.92
CA ARG A 41 0.15 -22.13 15.73
C ARG A 41 -0.13 -23.02 14.53
N THR A 42 -1.38 -23.09 14.07
CA THR A 42 -1.78 -23.90 12.90
C THR A 42 -2.24 -23.01 11.74
N PRO A 43 -2.20 -23.52 10.49
CA PRO A 43 -2.70 -22.78 9.33
C PRO A 43 -4.13 -22.25 9.51
N GLU A 44 -5.02 -23.04 10.11
CA GLU A 44 -6.42 -22.68 10.36
C GLU A 44 -6.54 -21.52 11.36
N GLU A 45 -5.67 -21.48 12.37
CA GLU A 45 -5.64 -20.37 13.33
C GLU A 45 -5.09 -19.09 12.69
N PHE A 46 -4.14 -19.21 11.76
CA PHE A 46 -3.68 -18.06 10.97
C PHE A 46 -4.76 -17.56 10.00
N THR A 47 -5.57 -18.45 9.41
CA THR A 47 -6.75 -18.04 8.63
C THR A 47 -7.70 -17.21 9.50
N LYS A 48 -8.01 -17.65 10.73
CA LYS A 48 -8.83 -16.87 11.68
C LYS A 48 -8.22 -15.51 12.02
N ALA A 49 -6.90 -15.41 12.13
CA ALA A 49 -6.23 -14.12 12.34
C ALA A 49 -6.45 -13.18 11.14
N ALA A 50 -6.25 -13.67 9.92
CA ALA A 50 -6.51 -12.90 8.70
C ALA A 50 -7.99 -12.45 8.61
N GLU A 51 -8.93 -13.32 8.99
CA GLU A 51 -10.36 -12.98 9.06
C GLU A 51 -10.65 -11.89 10.08
N ALA A 52 -10.04 -11.96 11.27
CA ALA A 52 -10.21 -10.95 12.31
C ALA A 52 -9.72 -9.58 11.83
N TYR A 53 -8.55 -9.51 11.20
CA TYR A 53 -8.06 -8.28 10.57
C TYR A 53 -8.98 -7.78 9.45
N SER A 54 -9.55 -8.69 8.64
CA SER A 54 -10.43 -8.32 7.53
C SER A 54 -11.68 -7.54 7.96
N LYS A 55 -12.09 -7.65 9.24
CA LYS A 55 -13.17 -6.81 9.80
C LYS A 55 -12.86 -5.32 9.68
N LEU A 56 -11.59 -4.92 9.78
CA LEU A 56 -11.16 -3.53 9.59
C LEU A 56 -11.24 -3.10 8.13
N LEU A 57 -10.86 -3.96 7.18
CA LEU A 57 -11.02 -3.68 5.75
C LEU A 57 -12.49 -3.48 5.36
N LYS A 58 -13.40 -4.29 5.92
CA LYS A 58 -14.85 -4.14 5.71
C LYS A 58 -15.41 -2.80 6.23
N ARG A 59 -14.67 -2.12 7.11
CA ARG A 59 -14.97 -0.79 7.64
C ARG A 59 -14.22 0.32 6.88
N ASP A 60 -13.73 0.01 5.68
CA ASP A 60 -12.98 0.92 4.80
C ASP A 60 -11.64 1.41 5.41
N ILE A 61 -11.11 0.70 6.41
CA ILE A 61 -9.81 1.01 6.99
C ILE A 61 -8.73 0.36 6.14
N HIS A 62 -8.02 1.18 5.38
CA HIS A 62 -6.92 0.75 4.53
C HIS A 62 -5.62 1.39 5.02
N ASN A 63 -4.72 0.57 5.57
CA ASN A 63 -3.38 1.02 5.95
C ASN A 63 -2.36 -0.12 5.79
N GLY A 64 -1.10 0.24 5.62
CA GLY A 64 -0.05 -0.72 5.34
C GLY A 64 0.16 -1.77 6.41
N HIS A 65 0.08 -1.43 7.70
CA HIS A 65 0.26 -2.41 8.78
C HIS A 65 -0.85 -3.45 8.81
N LEU A 66 -2.09 -3.05 8.53
CA LEU A 66 -3.22 -3.96 8.41
C LEU A 66 -3.03 -4.93 7.24
N LEU A 67 -2.68 -4.41 6.08
CA LEU A 67 -2.42 -5.21 4.88
C LEU A 67 -1.25 -6.18 5.11
N TYR A 68 -0.18 -5.72 5.77
CA TYR A 68 0.98 -6.53 6.12
C TYR A 68 0.61 -7.69 7.05
N ASN A 69 -0.18 -7.43 8.09
CA ASN A 69 -0.61 -8.46 9.03
C ASN A 69 -1.54 -9.48 8.38
N ILE A 70 -2.46 -9.04 7.52
CA ILE A 70 -3.32 -9.93 6.72
C ILE A 70 -2.47 -10.80 5.80
N GLY A 71 -1.58 -10.19 5.03
CA GLY A 71 -0.71 -10.92 4.10
C GLY A 71 0.19 -11.92 4.80
N THR A 72 0.76 -11.54 5.96
CA THR A 72 1.57 -12.44 6.79
C THR A 72 0.74 -13.62 7.32
N ALA A 73 -0.46 -13.35 7.85
CA ALA A 73 -1.36 -14.40 8.34
C ALA A 73 -1.76 -15.37 7.21
N LEU A 74 -2.10 -14.85 6.03
CA LEU A 74 -2.44 -15.67 4.86
C LEU A 74 -1.25 -16.52 4.38
N THR A 75 -0.04 -15.95 4.34
CA THR A 75 1.17 -16.70 4.00
C THR A 75 1.42 -17.83 5.00
N LEU A 76 1.26 -17.59 6.30
CA LEU A 76 1.39 -18.61 7.34
C LEU A 76 0.26 -19.66 7.31
N ALA A 77 -0.91 -19.27 6.80
CA ALA A 77 -2.04 -20.16 6.56
C ALA A 77 -1.92 -21.02 5.29
N GLY A 78 -0.84 -20.84 4.50
CA GLY A 78 -0.64 -21.55 3.23
C GLY A 78 -1.39 -20.94 2.05
N HIS A 79 -2.03 -19.78 2.23
CA HIS A 79 -2.71 -19.03 1.18
C HIS A 79 -1.75 -18.08 0.46
N TYR A 80 -0.68 -18.63 -0.12
CA TYR A 80 0.49 -17.86 -0.55
C TYR A 80 0.21 -16.78 -1.60
N GLU A 81 -0.62 -17.06 -2.61
CA GLU A 81 -0.95 -16.06 -3.65
C GLU A 81 -1.72 -14.86 -3.06
N MET A 82 -2.68 -15.14 -2.18
CA MET A 82 -3.42 -14.07 -1.49
C MET A 82 -2.50 -13.35 -0.50
N GLY A 83 -1.64 -14.07 0.21
CA GLY A 83 -0.64 -13.49 1.11
C GLY A 83 0.28 -12.51 0.38
N ALA A 84 0.78 -12.90 -0.80
CA ALA A 84 1.58 -12.04 -1.66
C ALA A 84 0.83 -10.77 -2.08
N ASP A 85 -0.42 -10.88 -2.57
CA ASP A 85 -1.23 -9.70 -2.96
C ASP A 85 -1.34 -8.68 -1.82
N TYR A 86 -1.64 -9.14 -0.60
CA TYR A 86 -1.74 -8.25 0.56
C TYR A 86 -0.40 -7.66 0.98
N LEU A 87 0.70 -8.41 0.86
CA LEU A 87 2.04 -7.92 1.18
C LEU A 87 2.53 -6.89 0.14
N GLU A 88 2.24 -7.08 -1.15
CA GLU A 88 2.52 -6.08 -2.19
C GLU A 88 1.74 -4.80 -1.94
N ARG A 89 0.47 -4.91 -1.52
CA ARG A 89 -0.32 -3.75 -1.13
C ARG A 89 0.25 -3.07 0.11
N ALA A 90 0.65 -3.82 1.12
CA ALA A 90 1.30 -3.26 2.31
C ALA A 90 2.56 -2.45 1.94
N GLU A 91 3.37 -2.98 1.03
CA GLU A 91 4.55 -2.32 0.50
C GLU A 91 4.23 -0.99 -0.19
N MET A 92 3.16 -0.93 -0.97
CA MET A 92 2.75 0.34 -1.58
C MET A 92 2.53 1.44 -0.53
N PHE A 93 1.92 1.09 0.61
CA PHE A 93 1.63 2.04 1.68
C PHE A 93 2.87 2.38 2.52
N MET A 94 3.72 1.40 2.83
CA MET A 94 4.81 1.53 3.80
C MET A 94 6.20 1.70 3.19
N GLY A 95 6.34 1.47 1.89
CA GLY A 95 7.61 1.21 1.24
C GLY A 95 8.16 -0.19 1.58
N THR A 96 9.12 -0.66 0.79
CA THR A 96 9.84 -1.92 1.05
C THR A 96 10.55 -1.86 2.40
N THR A 97 10.24 -2.80 3.29
CA THR A 97 11.02 -3.10 4.50
C THR A 97 11.60 -4.50 4.42
N TRP A 98 12.58 -4.81 5.28
CA TRP A 98 13.16 -6.16 5.30
C TRP A 98 12.11 -7.22 5.68
N GLU A 99 11.13 -6.89 6.51
CA GLU A 99 10.03 -7.78 6.88
C GLU A 99 9.10 -8.06 5.69
N ILE A 100 8.73 -7.02 4.93
CA ILE A 100 7.90 -7.15 3.73
C ILE A 100 8.63 -7.97 2.68
N GLU A 101 9.90 -7.65 2.41
CA GLU A 101 10.72 -8.37 1.44
C GLU A 101 10.86 -9.85 1.80
N ARG A 102 11.14 -10.14 3.07
CA ARG A 102 11.22 -11.52 3.57
C ARG A 102 9.90 -12.26 3.39
N ASN A 103 8.78 -11.66 3.77
CA ASN A 103 7.48 -12.33 3.71
C ASN A 103 6.98 -12.50 2.26
N LEU A 104 7.24 -11.53 1.37
CA LEU A 104 6.98 -11.66 -0.07
C LEU A 104 7.82 -12.78 -0.69
N SER A 105 9.11 -12.82 -0.37
CA SER A 105 10.00 -13.88 -0.87
C SER A 105 9.52 -15.26 -0.43
N LEU A 106 9.08 -15.38 0.83
CA LEU A 106 8.47 -16.60 1.37
C LEU A 106 7.18 -16.97 0.64
N ALA A 107 6.26 -16.02 0.47
CA ALA A 107 4.99 -16.24 -0.22
C ALA A 107 5.22 -16.67 -1.68
N TYR A 108 6.15 -16.04 -2.40
CA TYR A 108 6.47 -16.44 -3.77
C TYR A 108 7.11 -17.81 -3.87
N ALA A 109 8.10 -18.11 -3.01
CA ALA A 109 8.79 -19.40 -3.04
C ALA A 109 7.84 -20.57 -2.76
N LEU A 110 6.81 -20.38 -1.92
CA LEU A 110 5.86 -21.41 -1.54
C LEU A 110 4.59 -21.45 -2.41
N GLY A 111 4.16 -20.31 -2.95
CA GLY A 111 2.95 -20.21 -3.77
C GLY A 111 3.12 -20.69 -5.20
N ASP A 112 4.33 -20.57 -5.74
CA ASP A 112 4.64 -21.03 -7.09
C ASP A 112 6.12 -21.39 -7.15
N SER A 113 6.44 -22.67 -6.98
CA SER A 113 7.82 -23.18 -6.98
C SER A 113 8.54 -22.96 -8.32
N SER A 114 7.83 -22.53 -9.38
CA SER A 114 8.41 -22.15 -10.66
C SER A 114 8.82 -20.67 -10.74
N LYS A 115 8.36 -19.83 -9.80
CA LYS A 115 8.74 -18.41 -9.73
C LYS A 115 10.02 -18.21 -8.95
N VAL A 116 10.85 -17.29 -9.45
CA VAL A 116 12.16 -16.95 -8.92
C VAL A 116 12.05 -16.58 -7.43
N THR A 117 12.87 -17.20 -6.59
CA THR A 117 12.93 -16.97 -5.12
C THR A 117 13.35 -15.55 -4.74
N ALA A 118 13.94 -14.81 -5.66
CA ALA A 118 14.30 -13.41 -5.51
C ALA A 118 13.19 -12.48 -6.02
N LEU A 119 12.95 -11.39 -5.29
CA LEU A 119 12.06 -10.33 -5.74
C LEU A 119 12.46 -9.81 -7.14
N PRO A 120 11.50 -9.33 -7.94
CA PRO A 120 11.79 -8.88 -9.30
C PRO A 120 12.86 -7.77 -9.36
N TRP A 121 13.84 -7.92 -10.26
CA TRP A 121 14.97 -7.00 -10.39
C TRP A 121 14.58 -5.54 -10.71
N TYR A 122 13.43 -5.32 -11.35
CA TYR A 122 12.96 -3.98 -11.72
C TYR A 122 12.69 -3.07 -10.51
N ARG A 123 12.64 -3.64 -9.31
CA ARG A 123 12.43 -2.90 -8.06
C ARG A 123 13.60 -1.96 -7.72
N TYR A 124 14.83 -2.33 -8.11
CA TYR A 124 16.02 -1.50 -7.90
C TYR A 124 15.98 -0.20 -8.72
N PRO A 125 15.81 -0.21 -10.05
CA PRO A 125 15.70 1.03 -10.81
C PRO A 125 14.42 1.81 -10.48
N LEU A 126 13.33 1.15 -10.10
CA LEU A 126 12.06 1.79 -9.71
C LEU A 126 11.95 2.07 -8.20
N PHE A 127 13.08 2.30 -7.50
CA PHE A 127 13.11 2.45 -6.04
C PHE A 127 12.17 3.56 -5.52
N TRP A 128 11.91 4.63 -6.28
CA TRP A 128 10.99 5.70 -5.88
C TRP A 128 9.54 5.22 -5.80
N HIS A 129 9.20 4.12 -6.47
CA HIS A 129 7.88 3.49 -6.39
C HIS A 129 7.82 2.49 -5.25
N PHE A 130 8.82 1.61 -5.12
CA PHE A 130 8.80 0.51 -4.15
C PHE A 130 9.30 0.90 -2.75
N ASN A 131 10.36 1.70 -2.63
CA ASN A 131 10.96 2.04 -1.33
C ASN A 131 10.37 3.31 -0.71
N THR A 132 9.56 4.07 -1.45
CA THR A 132 8.97 5.31 -0.93
C THR A 132 7.52 5.09 -0.52
N PRO A 133 7.18 5.26 0.77
CA PRO A 133 5.80 5.15 1.27
C PRO A 133 4.79 5.98 0.46
N LEU A 134 3.56 5.49 0.29
CA LEU A 134 2.52 6.18 -0.51
C LEU A 134 2.28 7.62 -0.05
N ASN A 135 2.22 7.86 1.26
CA ASN A 135 2.03 9.20 1.81
C ASN A 135 3.17 10.16 1.41
N MET A 136 4.42 9.69 1.41
CA MET A 136 5.56 10.48 0.94
C MET A 136 5.49 10.73 -0.56
N ARG A 137 5.10 9.73 -1.37
CA ARG A 137 4.92 9.91 -2.82
C ARG A 137 3.84 10.94 -3.13
N ILE A 138 2.71 10.91 -2.43
CA ILE A 138 1.65 11.93 -2.53
C ILE A 138 2.19 13.31 -2.11
N ALA A 139 2.88 13.41 -0.98
CA ALA A 139 3.44 14.68 -0.50
C ALA A 139 4.43 15.29 -1.50
N ILE A 140 5.34 14.47 -2.05
CA ILE A 140 6.30 14.90 -3.08
C ILE A 140 5.56 15.34 -4.35
N SER A 141 4.55 14.58 -4.79
CA SER A 141 3.74 14.94 -5.96
C SER A 141 3.01 16.28 -5.78
N VAL A 142 2.39 16.51 -4.62
CA VAL A 142 1.74 17.78 -4.28
C VAL A 142 2.76 18.92 -4.25
N ALA A 143 3.90 18.74 -3.58
CA ALA A 143 4.97 19.75 -3.54
C ALA A 143 5.50 20.08 -4.94
N ALA A 144 5.70 19.05 -5.78
CA ALA A 144 6.14 19.20 -7.17
C ALA A 144 5.09 19.95 -8.02
N TYR A 145 3.81 19.66 -7.84
CA TYR A 145 2.72 20.38 -8.49
C TYR A 145 2.71 21.87 -8.13
N LEU A 146 2.85 22.20 -6.85
CA LEU A 146 2.94 23.59 -6.39
C LEU A 146 4.18 24.31 -6.95
N LEU A 147 5.33 23.65 -6.91
CA LEU A 147 6.58 24.18 -7.44
C LEU A 147 6.51 24.37 -8.96
N PHE A 148 5.82 23.48 -9.68
CA PHE A 148 5.61 23.59 -11.13
C PHE A 148 4.86 24.88 -11.48
N TRP A 149 3.73 25.14 -10.83
CA TRP A 149 2.95 26.36 -11.09
C TRP A 149 3.70 27.63 -10.68
N LEU A 150 4.44 27.60 -9.58
CA LEU A 150 5.29 28.70 -9.17
C LEU A 150 6.38 28.98 -10.21
N SER A 151 7.07 27.93 -10.66
CA SER A 151 8.15 28.02 -11.65
C SER A 151 7.63 28.49 -13.01
N LEU A 152 6.45 28.02 -13.42
CA LEU A 152 5.79 28.46 -14.65
C LEU A 152 5.42 29.94 -14.59
N SER A 153 4.90 30.40 -13.44
CA SER A 153 4.58 31.82 -13.21
C SER A 153 5.83 32.70 -13.25
N LEU A 154 6.93 32.25 -12.63
CA LEU A 154 8.22 32.93 -12.65
C LEU A 154 8.83 32.96 -14.06
N PHE A 155 8.75 31.85 -14.79
CA PHE A 155 9.22 31.74 -16.16
C PHE A 155 8.48 32.69 -17.10
N ALA A 156 7.15 32.80 -16.94
CA ALA A 156 6.32 33.72 -17.71
C ALA A 156 6.64 35.20 -17.42
N ALA A 157 6.99 35.53 -16.18
CA ALA A 157 7.35 36.91 -15.80
C ALA A 157 8.79 37.29 -16.17
N CYS A 158 9.73 36.37 -15.95
CA CYS A 158 11.18 36.58 -16.09
C CYS A 158 11.84 35.27 -16.56
N PRO A 159 12.01 35.03 -17.87
CA PRO A 159 12.50 33.76 -18.41
C PRO A 159 14.03 33.59 -18.23
N LYS A 160 14.49 33.56 -16.98
CA LYS A 160 15.88 33.31 -16.60
C LYS A 160 16.19 31.81 -16.63
N SER A 161 17.45 31.45 -16.84
CA SER A 161 17.90 30.04 -16.89
C SER A 161 17.44 29.21 -15.66
N LEU A 162 17.49 29.80 -14.45
CA LEU A 162 17.04 29.16 -13.21
C LEU A 162 15.55 28.75 -13.26
N SER A 163 14.67 29.59 -13.81
CA SER A 163 13.23 29.30 -13.89
C SER A 163 12.92 28.12 -14.81
N LYS A 164 13.71 27.94 -15.88
CA LYS A 164 13.62 26.77 -16.77
C LYS A 164 14.02 25.49 -16.03
N GLY A 165 15.13 25.53 -15.30
CA GLY A 165 15.60 24.39 -14.51
C GLY A 165 14.56 23.93 -13.48
N LEU A 166 14.02 24.87 -12.70
CA LEU A 166 12.97 24.57 -11.72
C LEU A 166 11.70 24.01 -12.36
N LEU A 167 11.28 24.55 -13.52
CA LEU A 167 10.13 24.06 -14.26
C LEU A 167 10.32 22.61 -14.72
N VAL A 168 11.49 22.26 -15.27
CA VAL A 168 11.79 20.89 -15.72
C VAL A 168 11.85 19.93 -14.53
N ILE A 169 12.57 20.29 -13.45
CA ILE A 169 12.69 19.43 -12.28
C ILE A 169 11.33 19.16 -11.63
N SER A 170 10.53 20.21 -11.40
CA SER A 170 9.19 20.07 -10.82
C SER A 170 8.26 19.24 -11.70
N LEU A 171 8.33 19.39 -13.03
CA LEU A 171 7.57 18.56 -13.96
C LEU A 171 7.99 17.09 -13.88
N VAL A 172 9.30 16.79 -13.87
CA VAL A 172 9.81 15.42 -13.75
C VAL A 172 9.37 14.77 -12.44
N LEU A 173 9.51 15.48 -11.31
CA LEU A 173 9.06 14.99 -10.01
C LEU A 173 7.55 14.75 -9.97
N LEU A 174 6.77 15.67 -10.53
CA LEU A 174 5.32 15.54 -10.63
C LEU A 174 4.92 14.30 -11.43
N VAL A 175 5.54 14.06 -12.58
CA VAL A 175 5.25 12.89 -13.41
C VAL A 175 5.66 11.61 -12.69
N LEU A 176 6.87 11.53 -12.14
CA LEU A 176 7.38 10.31 -11.48
C LEU A 176 6.57 9.94 -10.23
N PHE A 177 6.40 10.88 -9.30
CA PHE A 177 5.72 10.60 -8.04
C PHE A 177 4.19 10.64 -8.19
N GLY A 178 3.67 11.50 -9.07
CA GLY A 178 2.23 11.57 -9.35
C GLY A 178 1.71 10.32 -10.02
N SER A 179 2.39 9.81 -11.06
CA SER A 179 2.01 8.54 -11.69
C SER A 179 2.16 7.36 -10.72
N SER A 180 3.26 7.30 -9.97
CA SER A 180 3.53 6.26 -8.97
C SER A 180 2.47 6.19 -7.86
N ALA A 181 2.03 7.35 -7.34
CA ALA A 181 0.95 7.41 -6.35
C ALA A 181 -0.40 7.05 -6.98
N ALA A 182 -0.69 7.56 -8.19
CA ALA A 182 -1.94 7.29 -8.89
C ALA A 182 -2.11 5.79 -9.22
N THR A 183 -1.04 5.11 -9.66
CA THR A 183 -1.08 3.67 -9.92
C THR A 183 -1.37 2.88 -8.64
N SER A 184 -0.73 3.24 -7.53
CA SER A 184 -0.94 2.55 -6.24
C SER A 184 -2.36 2.73 -5.71
N ILE A 185 -2.92 3.94 -5.82
CA ILE A 185 -4.31 4.23 -5.44
C ILE A 185 -5.27 3.47 -6.37
N HIS A 186 -5.00 3.45 -7.67
CA HIS A 186 -5.84 2.73 -8.62
C HIS A 186 -5.82 1.22 -8.37
N GLN A 187 -4.65 0.64 -8.07
CA GLN A 187 -4.50 -0.76 -7.68
C GLN A 187 -5.29 -1.07 -6.41
N GLU A 188 -5.16 -0.25 -5.37
CA GLU A 188 -5.90 -0.44 -4.11
C GLU A 188 -7.42 -0.37 -4.32
N LEU A 189 -7.90 0.62 -5.07
CA LEU A 189 -9.33 0.78 -5.37
C LEU A 189 -9.89 -0.33 -6.27
N SER A 190 -9.04 -0.96 -7.08
CA SER A 190 -9.41 -2.08 -7.95
C SER A 190 -9.23 -3.44 -7.28
N ALA A 191 -8.60 -3.49 -6.11
CA ALA A 191 -8.30 -4.73 -5.42
C ALA A 191 -9.60 -5.41 -4.94
N PRO A 192 -9.75 -6.73 -5.15
CA PRO A 192 -10.92 -7.43 -4.67
C PRO A 192 -10.94 -7.41 -3.13
N ALA A 193 -12.14 -7.22 -2.56
CA ALA A 193 -12.33 -7.43 -1.13
C ALA A 193 -11.99 -8.88 -0.75
N LEU A 194 -11.38 -9.08 0.44
CA LEU A 194 -11.09 -10.42 0.94
C LEU A 194 -12.37 -11.26 0.97
N LYS A 195 -12.45 -12.28 0.11
CA LYS A 195 -13.57 -13.22 0.12
C LYS A 195 -13.28 -14.33 1.14
N VAL A 196 -13.41 -13.98 2.41
CA VAL A 196 -13.20 -14.87 3.57
C VAL A 196 -13.92 -16.22 3.41
N SER A 197 -15.12 -16.22 2.84
CA SER A 197 -15.91 -17.44 2.63
C SER A 197 -15.28 -18.48 1.71
N LYS A 198 -14.14 -18.19 1.08
CA LYS A 198 -13.37 -19.10 0.21
C LYS A 198 -12.05 -19.56 0.82
N LEU A 199 -11.72 -19.16 2.04
CA LEU A 199 -10.51 -19.61 2.76
C LEU A 199 -10.73 -21.01 3.35
N ALA A 200 -11.04 -22.00 2.50
CA ALA A 200 -10.97 -23.40 2.92
C ALA A 200 -9.49 -23.77 3.12
N PRO A 201 -9.14 -24.52 4.17
CA PRO A 201 -7.74 -24.86 4.44
C PRO A 201 -7.14 -25.59 3.22
N PRO A 202 -5.96 -25.16 2.73
CA PRO A 202 -5.37 -25.72 1.51
C PRO A 202 -5.00 -27.21 1.64
N PHE A 203 -5.00 -27.76 2.86
CA PHE A 203 -4.63 -29.14 3.14
C PHE A 203 -5.81 -30.10 3.32
N ALA A 204 -7.07 -29.63 3.30
CA ALA A 204 -8.22 -30.52 3.47
C ALA A 204 -8.38 -31.52 2.30
N GLU A 205 -7.97 -31.16 1.08
CA GLU A 205 -8.09 -32.06 -0.08
C GLU A 205 -6.91 -33.05 -0.21
N ALA A 206 -5.77 -32.78 0.43
CA ALA A 206 -4.59 -33.64 0.30
C ALA A 206 -4.62 -34.90 1.19
N GLN A 207 -5.53 -34.98 2.18
CA GLN A 207 -5.62 -36.13 3.09
C GLN A 207 -6.60 -37.23 2.64
N GLU A 208 -7.42 -37.01 1.60
CA GLU A 208 -8.29 -38.08 1.06
C GLU A 208 -7.58 -39.04 0.09
N GLY A 209 -6.33 -38.75 -0.29
CA GLY A 209 -5.60 -39.49 -1.33
C GLY A 209 -4.60 -40.56 -0.86
N VAL A 210 -4.34 -40.72 0.44
CA VAL A 210 -3.34 -41.69 0.96
C VAL A 210 -4.00 -42.70 1.90
N MET A 211 -4.88 -43.52 1.32
CA MET A 211 -5.43 -44.72 1.94
C MET A 211 -5.33 -45.87 0.94
N TYR A 212 -4.11 -46.26 0.55
CA TYR A 212 -3.80 -47.57 -0.05
C TYR A 212 -2.38 -48.00 0.29
#